data_AF-A0A3D3JF46-F1
#
_entry.id   AF-A0A3D3JF46-F1
#
_cell.length_a   1.000
_cell.length_b   1.000
_cell.length_c   1.000
_cell.angle_alpha   90.00
_cell.angle_beta   90.00
_cell.angle_gamma   90.00
#
_symmetry.space_group_name_H-M   'P 1'
#
loop_
_entity.id
_entity.type
_entity.pdbx_description
1 polymer ?
#
loop_
_entity_poly.entity_id
_entity_poly.type
_entity_poly.pdbx_seq_one_letter_code
_entity_poly.pdbx_strand_id
1 'polypeptide(L)'
;FEVFVQQKTGAHHVHVGCVHAPTSDLALVLAKEQYGRRGTTLNMWVVNTRDVVTTSADDADIFATTPEKKYRDVAAYMVRNKVEEFKKKNLPQDGEKS
;
A
#
# COMPACT_ATOMS: atom_id res chain seq x y z
N PHE A 1 -16.36 -16.30 -12.43
CA PHE A 1 -16.33 -16.13 -10.97
C PHE A 1 -14.89 -15.98 -10.56
N GLU A 2 -14.55 -14.88 -9.91
CA GLU A 2 -13.24 -14.68 -9.29
C GLU A 2 -13.18 -15.49 -8.00
N VAL A 3 -12.07 -16.20 -7.80
CA VAL A 3 -11.85 -17.12 -6.68
C VAL A 3 -10.81 -16.54 -5.75
N PHE A 4 -11.13 -16.51 -4.45
CA PHE A 4 -10.21 -16.09 -3.41
C PHE A 4 -10.08 -17.17 -2.35
N VAL A 5 -8.86 -17.40 -1.86
CA VAL A 5 -8.57 -18.45 -0.88
C VAL A 5 -7.91 -17.86 0.36
N GLN A 6 -8.36 -18.28 1.54
CA GLN A 6 -7.71 -18.06 2.82
C GLN A 6 -7.00 -19.34 3.24
N GLN A 7 -5.69 -19.27 3.49
CA GLN A 7 -4.88 -20.46 3.82
C GLN A 7 -4.86 -20.79 5.31
N LYS A 8 -5.04 -19.80 6.19
CA LYS A 8 -4.98 -19.96 7.65
C LYS A 8 -5.81 -18.91 8.37
N THR A 9 -6.15 -19.18 9.63
CA THR A 9 -6.96 -18.28 10.46
C THR A 9 -6.27 -16.93 10.60
N GLY A 10 -7.03 -15.84 10.39
CA GLY A 10 -6.52 -14.47 10.46
C GLY A 10 -5.78 -13.98 9.21
N ALA A 11 -5.51 -14.83 8.21
CA ALA A 11 -4.97 -14.38 6.93
C ALA A 11 -6.07 -13.74 6.06
N HIS A 12 -5.69 -12.86 5.14
CA HIS A 12 -6.62 -12.34 4.13
C HIS A 12 -6.92 -13.39 3.05
N HIS A 13 -8.09 -13.27 2.42
CA HIS A 13 -8.39 -14.02 1.21
C HIS A 13 -7.57 -13.44 0.06
N VAL A 14 -6.86 -14.31 -0.68
CA VAL A 14 -6.00 -13.93 -1.80
C VAL A 14 -6.63 -14.44 -3.09
N HIS A 15 -6.67 -13.61 -4.13
CA HIS A 15 -7.14 -14.02 -5.46
C HIS A 15 -6.21 -15.10 -6.02
N VAL A 16 -6.79 -16.22 -6.48
CA VAL A 16 -6.04 -17.35 -7.03
C VAL A 16 -6.36 -17.61 -8.51
N GLY A 17 -7.35 -16.90 -9.07
CA GLY A 17 -7.77 -17.02 -10.45
C GLY A 17 -9.30 -17.04 -10.58
N CYS A 18 -9.81 -17.63 -11.66
CA CYS A 18 -11.23 -17.63 -11.97
C CYS A 18 -11.73 -19.01 -12.42
N VAL A 19 -13.04 -19.21 -12.29
CA VAL A 19 -13.77 -20.36 -12.84
C VAL A 19 -15.02 -19.90 -13.61
N HIS A 20 -15.40 -20.68 -14.63
CA HIS A 20 -16.63 -20.48 -15.38
C HIS A 20 -17.71 -21.44 -14.85
N ALA A 21 -18.82 -20.87 -14.38
CA ALA A 21 -19.95 -21.63 -13.84
C ALA A 21 -21.24 -20.82 -14.02
N PRO A 22 -22.42 -21.47 -14.11
CA PRO A 22 -23.70 -20.79 -14.23
C PRO A 22 -24.21 -20.23 -12.89
N THR A 23 -23.78 -20.79 -11.75
CA THR A 23 -24.22 -20.40 -10.40
C THR A 23 -23.05 -20.35 -9.43
N SER A 24 -23.24 -19.64 -8.30
CA SER A 24 -22.24 -19.54 -7.22
C SER A 24 -21.92 -20.89 -6.58
N ASP A 25 -22.93 -21.75 -6.39
CA ASP A 25 -22.74 -23.05 -5.75
C ASP A 25 -21.86 -23.97 -6.61
N LEU A 26 -22.10 -23.98 -7.93
CA LEU A 26 -21.24 -24.75 -8.85
C LEU A 26 -19.85 -24.11 -8.96
N ALA A 27 -19.76 -22.78 -8.92
CA ALA A 27 -18.47 -22.09 -8.88
C ALA A 27 -17.62 -22.51 -7.68
N LEU A 28 -18.21 -22.65 -6.48
CA LEU A 28 -17.51 -23.15 -5.29
C LEU A 28 -16.98 -24.56 -5.48
N VAL A 29 -17.78 -25.47 -6.07
CA VAL A 29 -17.37 -26.85 -6.33
C VAL A 29 -16.17 -26.88 -7.29
N LEU A 30 -16.26 -26.16 -8.41
CA LEU A 30 -15.18 -26.10 -9.41
C LEU A 30 -13.92 -25.43 -8.83
N ALA A 31 -14.09 -24.35 -8.06
CA ALA A 31 -12.99 -23.66 -7.43
C ALA A 31 -12.28 -24.54 -6.39
N LYS A 32 -13.03 -25.32 -5.60
CA LYS A 32 -12.48 -26.31 -4.68
C LYS A 32 -11.66 -27.37 -5.41
N GLU A 33 -12.15 -27.89 -6.53
CA GLU A 33 -11.45 -28.90 -7.33
C GLU A 33 -10.17 -28.33 -7.97
N GLN A 34 -10.23 -27.11 -8.51
CA GLN A 34 -9.09 -26.51 -9.22
C GLN A 34 -8.02 -25.96 -8.28
N TYR A 35 -8.42 -25.30 -7.19
CA TYR A 35 -7.51 -24.54 -6.32
C TYR A 35 -7.31 -25.15 -4.92
N GLY A 36 -8.20 -26.03 -4.47
CA GLY A 36 -8.14 -26.61 -3.12
C GLY A 36 -7.14 -27.77 -2.95
N ARG A 37 -6.50 -28.25 -4.03
CA ARG A 37 -5.70 -29.49 -4.00
C ARG A 37 -4.24 -29.31 -3.59
N ARG A 38 -3.68 -28.10 -3.71
CA ARG A 38 -2.23 -27.85 -3.50
C ARG A 38 -2.02 -26.86 -2.35
N GLY A 39 -2.18 -27.33 -1.13
CA GLY A 39 -1.90 -26.58 0.11
C GLY A 39 -3.07 -26.56 1.09
N THR A 40 -2.86 -25.91 2.24
CA THR A 40 -3.91 -25.70 3.25
C THR A 40 -4.92 -24.69 2.75
N THR A 41 -6.17 -25.11 2.58
CA THR A 41 -7.31 -24.24 2.27
C THR A 41 -8.23 -24.20 3.50
N LEU A 42 -8.30 -23.04 4.16
CA LEU A 42 -9.21 -22.85 5.30
C LEU A 42 -10.59 -22.39 4.82
N ASN A 43 -10.63 -21.40 3.93
CA ASN A 43 -11.86 -20.81 3.43
C ASN A 43 -11.69 -20.35 1.96
N MET A 44 -12.80 -20.25 1.24
CA MET A 44 -12.85 -19.87 -0.16
C MET A 44 -14.06 -18.98 -0.42
N TRP A 45 -13.82 -17.88 -1.15
CA TRP A 45 -14.87 -17.03 -1.69
C TRP A 45 -14.94 -17.17 -3.20
N VAL A 46 -16.15 -17.10 -3.74
CA VAL A 46 -16.38 -16.89 -5.16
C VAL A 46 -17.24 -15.65 -5.35
N VAL A 47 -16.85 -14.80 -6.28
CA VAL A 47 -17.58 -13.57 -6.61
C VAL A 47 -17.88 -13.58 -8.09
N ASN A 48 -19.09 -13.20 -8.51
CA ASN A 48 -19.37 -13.09 -9.94
C ASN A 48 -18.49 -11.98 -10.50
N THR A 49 -17.81 -12.25 -11.62
CA THR A 49 -16.89 -11.28 -12.23
C THR A 49 -17.61 -9.97 -12.59
N ARG A 50 -18.92 -10.02 -12.88
CA ARG A 50 -19.74 -8.82 -13.13
C ARG A 50 -19.93 -7.90 -11.92
N ASP A 51 -19.73 -8.43 -10.72
CA ASP A 51 -19.90 -7.69 -9.46
C ASP A 51 -18.57 -7.06 -9.01
N VAL A 52 -17.47 -7.34 -9.72
CA VAL A 52 -16.15 -6.74 -9.46
C VAL A 52 -16.04 -5.42 -10.21
N VAL A 53 -15.82 -4.33 -9.48
CA VAL A 53 -15.64 -2.98 -10.03
C VAL A 53 -14.19 -2.57 -9.89
N THR A 54 -13.60 -2.02 -10.95
CA THR A 54 -12.18 -1.63 -11.00
C THR A 54 -12.05 -0.14 -11.31
N THR A 55 -11.05 0.51 -10.72
CA THR A 55 -10.60 1.85 -11.15
C THR A 55 -9.83 1.75 -12.47
N SER A 56 -9.73 2.86 -13.21
CA SER A 56 -8.78 2.93 -14.33
C SER A 56 -7.34 3.02 -13.80
N ALA A 57 -6.38 2.61 -14.63
CA ALA A 57 -4.96 2.86 -14.33
C ALA A 57 -4.65 4.37 -14.30
N ASP A 58 -5.43 5.17 -15.04
CA ASP A 58 -5.30 6.62 -15.09
C ASP A 58 -5.77 7.30 -13.78
N ASP A 59 -6.59 6.60 -12.96
CA ASP A 59 -7.12 7.10 -11.69
C ASP A 59 -6.18 6.84 -10.49
N ALA A 60 -4.92 6.45 -10.75
CA ALA A 60 -3.98 6.05 -9.70
C ALA A 60 -3.66 7.19 -8.72
N ASP A 61 -3.81 8.45 -9.14
CA ASP A 61 -3.55 9.65 -8.36
C ASP A 61 -4.56 9.88 -7.22
N ILE A 62 -5.76 9.29 -7.29
CA ILE A 62 -6.79 9.35 -6.24
C ILE A 62 -6.25 8.84 -4.89
N PHE A 63 -5.29 7.92 -4.93
CA PHE A 63 -4.68 7.34 -3.73
C PHE A 63 -3.39 8.04 -3.30
N ALA A 64 -2.91 9.03 -4.04
CA ALA A 64 -1.70 9.76 -3.68
C ALA A 64 -1.95 10.62 -2.43
N THR A 65 -1.17 10.39 -1.37
CA THR A 65 -1.16 11.29 -0.22
C THR A 65 -0.40 12.57 -0.57
N THR A 66 -0.87 13.72 -0.08
CA THR A 66 -0.11 14.97 -0.22
C THR A 66 1.28 14.76 0.38
N PRO A 67 2.38 15.16 -0.29
CA PRO A 67 3.72 15.07 0.29
C PRO A 67 3.70 15.73 1.66
N GLU A 68 4.14 15.00 2.69
CA GLU A 68 4.24 15.57 4.03
C GLU A 68 5.00 16.89 3.95
N LYS A 69 4.33 17.95 4.40
CA LYS A 69 4.92 19.27 4.52
C LYS A 69 6.11 19.18 5.48
N LYS A 70 7.32 18.97 4.93
CA LYS A 70 8.61 18.84 5.65
C LYS A 70 8.89 19.94 6.67
N TYR A 71 8.16 21.05 6.66
CA TYR A 71 8.23 22.11 7.66
C TYR A 71 7.71 21.69 9.05
N ARG A 72 6.99 20.57 9.16
CA ARG A 72 6.53 20.01 10.45
C ARG A 72 7.56 19.09 11.12
N ASP A 73 8.67 18.81 10.45
CA ASP A 73 9.74 18.02 11.01
C ASP A 73 10.58 18.91 11.94
N VAL A 74 10.40 18.75 13.26
CA VAL A 74 11.03 19.57 14.32
C VAL A 74 12.56 19.62 14.16
N ALA A 75 13.15 18.57 13.57
CA ALA A 75 14.56 18.50 13.26
C ALA A 75 15.03 19.60 12.29
N ALA A 76 14.21 19.99 11.31
CA ALA A 76 14.58 21.01 10.31
C ALA A 76 14.70 22.42 10.92
N TYR A 77 13.88 22.74 11.94
CA TYR A 77 13.97 24.02 12.66
C TYR A 77 15.21 24.06 13.56
N MET A 78 15.52 22.96 14.25
CA MET A 78 16.72 22.83 15.09
C MET A 78 18.02 22.97 14.29
N VAL A 79 18.09 22.36 13.10
CA VAL A 79 19.30 22.41 12.25
C VAL A 79 19.53 23.81 11.70
N ARG A 80 18.48 24.50 11.24
CA ARG A 80 18.61 25.87 10.73
C ARG A 80 19.09 26.85 11.80
N ASN A 81 18.58 26.74 13.03
CA ASN A 81 19.03 27.56 14.16
C ASN A 81 20.51 27.31 14.50
N LYS A 82 20.95 26.04 14.52
CA LYS A 82 22.36 25.70 14.78
C LYS A 82 23.33 26.20 13.70
N VAL A 83 22.92 26.15 12.42
CA VAL A 83 23.74 26.65 11.32
C VAL A 83 23.88 28.17 11.36
N GLU A 84 22.82 28.89 11.72
CA GLU A 84 22.86 30.36 11.87
C GLU A 84 23.71 30.79 13.09
N GLU A 85 23.60 30.09 14.22
CA GLU A 85 24.46 30.34 15.38
C GLU A 85 25.94 30.05 15.09
N PHE A 86 26.24 28.95 14.40
CA PHE A 86 27.61 28.62 14.01
C PHE A 86 28.22 29.67 13.07
N LYS A 87 27.44 30.20 12.12
CA LYS A 87 27.88 31.29 11.25
C LYS A 87 28.15 32.57 12.03
N LYS A 88 27.28 32.96 12.96
CA LYS A 88 27.50 34.14 13.82
C LYS A 88 28.75 34.02 14.69
N LYS A 89 29.08 32.80 15.15
CA LYS A 89 30.22 32.56 16.05
C LYS A 89 31.56 32.44 15.34
N ASN A 90 31.57 32.12 14.04
CA ASN A 90 32.77 31.86 13.24
C ASN A 90 32.94 32.83 12.06
N LEU A 91 32.25 33.99 12.05
CA LEU A 91 32.62 35.07 11.15
C LEU A 91 34.03 35.57 11.54
N PRO A 92 34.99 35.65 10.60
CA PRO A 92 36.26 36.29 10.87
C PRO A 92 35.99 37.74 11.28
N GLN A 93 36.44 38.13 12.47
CA GLN A 93 36.61 39.54 12.79
C GLN A 93 37.85 39.99 12.03
N ASP A 94 37.65 40.32 10.75
CA ASP A 94 38.69 40.97 9.97
C ASP A 94 38.97 42.32 10.63
N GLY A 95 40.09 42.36 11.37
CA GLY A 95 40.83 43.60 11.59
C GLY A 95 41.19 44.22 10.24
N GLU A 96 41.47 45.50 10.11
CA GLU A 96 42.19 46.36 11.03
C GLU A 96 42.07 47.82 10.55
N LYS A 97 42.27 48.75 11.50
CA LYS A 97 43.03 50.02 11.39
C LYS A 97 42.70 51.02 10.27
N SER A 98 42.26 52.21 10.65
CA SER A 98 43.10 53.41 10.83
C SER A 98 42.31 54.54 11.50
#